data_AF-Q2XS40-F1
#
_entry.id   AF-Q2XS40-F1
#
_cell.length_a   1.000
_cell.length_b   1.000
_cell.length_c   1.000
_cell.angle_alpha   90.00
_cell.angle_beta   90.00
_cell.angle_gamma   90.00
#
_symmetry.space_group_name_H-M   'P 1'
#
loop_
_entity.id
_entity.type
_entity.pdbx_description
1 polymer ?
#
loop_
_entity_poly.entity_id
_entity_poly.type
_entity_poly.pdbx_seq_one_letter_code
_entity_poly.pdbx_strand_id
1 'polypeptide(L)'
;FWHQHQSMDTLVGVLSEYFAVERPWAYKDVWEEWVVDDFVGSYMSRLSPFGLKPPARLGDVARYVNDMHHSVAIALAAMWPLNFWRTDPMSPADYEWFENHYPGW
;
A
#
# COMPACT_ATOMS: atom_id res chain seq x y z
N PHE A 1 3.22 -5.68 -13.79
CA PHE A 1 3.80 -5.11 -12.56
C PHE A 1 3.30 -3.68 -12.32
N TRP A 2 3.73 -2.68 -13.10
CA TRP A 2 3.37 -1.26 -12.86
C TRP A 2 1.87 -0.97 -12.70
N HIS A 3 1.03 -1.40 -13.66
CA HIS A 3 -0.43 -1.19 -13.56
C HIS A 3 -1.08 -1.90 -12.35
N GLN A 4 -0.53 -3.06 -11.97
CA GLN A 4 -1.05 -3.82 -10.83
C GLN A 4 -0.72 -3.11 -9.53
N HIS A 5 0.53 -2.66 -9.37
CA HIS A 5 0.97 -1.85 -8.24
C HIS A 5 0.10 -0.60 -8.07
N GLN A 6 -0.05 0.21 -9.13
CA GLN A 6 -0.79 1.47 -9.02
C GLN A 6 -2.24 1.29 -8.55
N SER A 7 -2.89 0.19 -8.95
CA SER A 7 -4.26 -0.11 -8.55
C SER A 7 -4.35 -0.85 -7.22
N MET A 8 -3.72 -2.02 -7.09
CA MET A 8 -3.87 -2.86 -5.91
C MET A 8 -3.15 -2.33 -4.70
N ASP A 9 -1.96 -1.76 -4.86
CA ASP A 9 -1.21 -1.33 -3.69
C ASP A 9 -1.89 -0.13 -3.03
N THR A 10 -2.39 0.78 -3.87
CA THR A 10 -3.30 1.85 -3.42
C THR A 10 -4.53 1.30 -2.71
N LEU A 11 -5.25 0.35 -3.34
CA LEU A 11 -6.50 -0.17 -2.81
C LEU A 11 -6.30 -0.89 -1.47
N VAL A 12 -5.31 -1.78 -1.39
CA VAL A 12 -5.03 -2.54 -0.18
C VAL A 12 -4.53 -1.61 0.92
N GLY A 13 -3.63 -0.67 0.63
CA GLY A 13 -3.17 0.32 1.61
C GLY A 13 -4.32 1.15 2.18
N VAL A 14 -5.21 1.68 1.33
CA VAL A 14 -6.38 2.45 1.80
C VAL A 14 -7.30 1.58 2.65
N LEU A 15 -7.69 0.40 2.16
CA LEU A 15 -8.67 -0.42 2.87
C LEU A 15 -8.14 -0.96 4.20
N SER A 16 -6.88 -1.36 4.25
CA SER A 16 -6.27 -1.94 5.44
C SER A 16 -5.90 -0.91 6.51
N GLU A 17 -5.63 0.34 6.13
CA GLU A 17 -5.20 1.36 7.10
C GLU A 17 -6.25 2.45 7.38
N TYR A 18 -7.08 2.83 6.42
CA TYR A 18 -8.06 3.90 6.64
C TYR A 18 -9.46 3.38 6.95
N PHE A 19 -9.81 2.19 6.46
CA PHE A 19 -11.13 1.59 6.68
C PHE A 19 -11.11 0.44 7.70
N ALA A 20 -9.96 0.19 8.32
CA ALA A 20 -9.82 -0.72 9.46
C ALA A 20 -9.68 0.07 10.77
N VAL A 21 -10.22 -0.48 11.86
CA VAL A 21 -10.03 0.05 13.21
C VAL A 21 -8.77 -0.56 13.83
N GLU A 22 -8.70 -1.89 13.82
CA GLU A 22 -7.54 -2.64 14.30
C GLU A 22 -6.60 -2.94 13.14
N ARG A 23 -5.38 -2.39 13.21
CA ARG A 23 -4.37 -2.48 12.16
C ARG A 23 -3.21 -3.36 12.62
N PRO A 24 -3.14 -4.62 12.17
CA PRO A 24 -2.08 -5.54 12.60
C PRO A 24 -0.69 -5.18 12.05
N TRP A 25 -0.62 -4.36 11.00
CA TRP A 25 0.61 -4.00 10.30
C TRP A 25 0.43 -2.70 9.51
N ALA A 26 1.56 -2.06 9.17
CA ALA A 26 1.59 -1.02 8.15
C ALA A 26 1.76 -1.64 6.76
N TYR A 27 1.04 -1.08 5.78
CA TYR A 27 0.97 -1.59 4.43
C TYR A 27 2.35 -1.66 3.77
N LYS A 28 3.21 -0.66 3.98
CA LYS A 28 4.59 -0.68 3.45
C LYS A 28 5.40 -1.88 3.95
N ASP A 29 5.16 -2.35 5.18
CA ASP A 29 5.93 -3.44 5.80
C ASP A 29 5.51 -4.78 5.19
N VAL A 30 4.20 -5.03 5.07
CA VAL A 30 3.70 -6.24 4.42
C VAL A 30 3.90 -6.22 2.90
N TRP A 31 3.97 -5.04 2.28
CA TRP A 31 4.29 -4.93 0.87
C TRP A 31 5.71 -5.41 0.57
N GLU A 32 6.68 -5.06 1.42
CA GLU A 32 8.05 -5.56 1.29
C GLU A 32 8.07 -7.10 1.32
N GLU A 33 7.39 -7.70 2.30
CA GLU A 33 7.27 -9.16 2.40
C GLU A 33 6.59 -9.78 1.17
N TRP A 34 5.38 -9.32 0.83
CA TRP A 34 4.57 -9.96 -0.21
C TRP A 34 5.11 -9.75 -1.61
N VAL A 35 5.66 -8.56 -1.89
CA VAL A 35 6.06 -8.17 -3.24
C VAL A 35 7.55 -8.34 -3.46
N VAL A 36 8.39 -7.85 -2.55
CA VAL A 36 9.85 -7.93 -2.72
C VAL A 36 10.34 -9.34 -2.41
N ASP A 37 10.01 -9.87 -1.24
CA ASP A 37 10.54 -11.16 -0.80
C ASP A 37 9.81 -12.33 -1.49
N ASP A 38 8.49 -12.38 -1.38
CA ASP A 38 7.70 -13.53 -1.86
C ASP A 38 7.53 -13.51 -3.37
N PHE A 39 6.97 -12.44 -3.93
CA PHE A 39 6.65 -12.43 -5.35
C PHE A 39 7.92 -12.29 -6.21
N VAL A 40 8.78 -11.31 -5.95
CA VAL A 40 10.00 -11.08 -6.75
C VAL A 40 11.11 -12.04 -6.33
N GLY A 41 11.43 -12.11 -5.04
CA GLY A 41 12.54 -12.86 -4.49
C GLY A 41 12.38 -14.37 -4.56
N SER A 42 11.16 -14.89 -4.39
CA SER A 42 10.88 -16.33 -4.38
C SER A 42 10.16 -16.84 -5.63
N TYR A 43 9.00 -16.28 -5.99
CA TYR A 43 8.20 -16.79 -7.10
C TYR A 43 8.82 -16.48 -8.46
N MET A 44 9.09 -15.20 -8.76
CA MET A 44 9.66 -14.78 -10.03
C MET A 44 11.09 -15.29 -10.24
N SER A 45 11.90 -15.35 -9.17
CA SER A 45 13.30 -15.79 -9.26
C SER A 45 13.43 -17.22 -9.79
N ARG A 46 12.47 -18.11 -9.49
CA ARG A 46 12.40 -19.48 -10.05
C ARG A 46 12.21 -19.51 -11.56
N LEU A 47 11.75 -18.43 -12.16
CA LEU A 47 11.55 -18.28 -13.60
C LEU A 47 12.74 -17.63 -14.32
N SER A 48 13.81 -17.28 -13.58
CA SER A 48 15.04 -16.70 -14.16
C SER A 48 15.68 -17.58 -15.25
N PRO A 49 15.68 -18.93 -15.18
CA PRO A 49 16.19 -19.78 -16.27
C PRO A 49 15.45 -19.59 -17.61
N PHE A 50 14.22 -19.06 -17.58
CA PHE A 50 13.44 -18.73 -18.78
C PHE A 50 13.64 -17.27 -19.24
N GLY A 51 14.62 -16.57 -18.67
CA GLY A 51 14.96 -15.19 -19.03
C GLY A 51 14.10 -14.13 -18.34
N LEU A 52 13.23 -14.50 -17.39
CA LEU A 52 12.50 -13.53 -16.59
C LEU A 52 13.49 -12.74 -15.71
N LYS A 53 13.28 -11.43 -15.63
CA LYS A 53 14.05 -10.51 -14.80
C LYS A 53 13.14 -9.81 -13.81
N PRO A 54 13.66 -9.35 -12.66
CA PRO A 54 12.92 -8.48 -11.76
C PRO A 54 12.36 -7.24 -12.49
N PRO A 55 11.23 -6.69 -12.05
CA PRO A 55 10.66 -5.51 -12.67
C PRO A 55 11.65 -4.34 -12.63
N ALA A 56 11.93 -3.72 -13.78
CA ALA A 56 12.91 -2.63 -13.88
C ALA A 56 12.61 -1.42 -12.98
N ARG A 57 11.33 -1.22 -12.63
CA ARG A 57 10.85 -0.12 -11.79
C ARG A 57 10.55 -0.53 -10.35
N LEU A 58 11.03 -1.69 -9.88
CA LEU A 58 10.74 -2.17 -8.53
C LEU A 58 11.14 -1.15 -7.45
N GLY A 59 12.28 -0.48 -7.60
CA GLY A 59 12.71 0.58 -6.67
C GLY A 59 11.80 1.82 -6.68
N ASP A 60 11.25 2.21 -7.84
CA ASP A 60 10.26 3.30 -7.90
C ASP A 60 9.01 2.91 -7.12
N VAL A 61 8.52 1.70 -7.34
CA VAL A 61 7.34 1.12 -6.71
C VAL A 61 7.51 1.05 -5.19
N ALA A 62 8.65 0.55 -4.71
CA ALA A 62 9.01 0.52 -3.29
C ALA A 62 9.01 1.92 -2.66
N ARG A 63 9.39 2.96 -3.41
CA ARG A 63 9.27 4.34 -2.93
C ARG A 63 7.80 4.77 -2.82
N TYR A 64 6.99 4.54 -3.85
CA TYR A 64 5.58 4.96 -3.90
C TYR A 64 4.73 4.35 -2.78
N VAL A 65 4.96 3.10 -2.38
CA VAL A 65 4.16 2.48 -1.31
C VAL A 65 4.32 3.14 0.06
N ASN A 66 5.30 4.03 0.24
CA ASN A 66 5.42 4.80 1.47
C ASN A 66 4.37 5.92 1.61
N ASP A 67 3.76 6.39 0.52
CA ASP A 67 2.90 7.58 0.56
C ASP A 67 1.65 7.55 -0.34
N MET A 68 1.62 6.70 -1.39
CA MET A 68 0.59 6.81 -2.43
C MET A 68 -0.82 6.58 -1.90
N HIS A 69 -1.02 5.60 -1.01
CA HIS A 69 -2.34 5.25 -0.49
C HIS A 69 -2.84 6.31 0.48
N HIS A 70 -1.95 7.00 1.20
CA HIS A 70 -2.32 8.13 2.04
C HIS A 70 -2.90 9.29 1.23
N SER A 71 -2.24 9.63 0.12
CA SER A 71 -2.73 10.66 -0.80
C SER A 71 -4.10 10.31 -1.38
N VAL A 72 -4.32 9.03 -1.72
CA VAL A 72 -5.60 8.55 -2.25
C VAL A 72 -6.68 8.51 -1.17
N ALA A 73 -6.34 8.16 0.07
CA ALA A 73 -7.29 8.20 1.19
C ALA A 73 -7.84 9.60 1.41
N ILE A 74 -6.99 10.64 1.34
CA ILE A 74 -7.40 12.05 1.41
C ILE A 74 -8.38 12.38 0.27
N ALA A 75 -8.05 11.97 -0.97
CA ALA A 75 -8.92 12.20 -2.11
C ALA A 75 -10.29 11.51 -1.96
N LEU A 76 -10.30 10.25 -1.50
CA LEU A 76 -11.53 9.48 -1.29
C LEU A 76 -12.39 10.07 -0.16
N ALA A 77 -11.76 10.57 0.91
CA ALA A 77 -12.44 11.28 1.98
C ALA A 77 -13.03 12.62 1.49
N ALA A 78 -12.29 13.39 0.70
CA ALA A 78 -12.79 14.65 0.12
C ALA A 78 -13.96 14.43 -0.85
N MET A 79 -13.94 13.33 -1.60
CA MET A 79 -14.97 12.94 -2.57
C MET A 79 -16.04 12.02 -1.98
N TRP A 80 -16.15 11.92 -0.65
CA TRP A 80 -17.08 10.98 0.00
C TRP A 80 -18.53 11.03 -0.52
N PRO A 81 -19.13 12.17 -0.96
CA PRO A 81 -20.50 12.17 -1.47
C PRO A 81 -20.68 11.40 -2.80
N LEU A 82 -19.58 11.10 -3.50
CA LEU A 82 -19.57 10.34 -4.75
C LEU A 82 -19.39 8.83 -4.53
N ASN A 83 -19.00 8.43 -3.32
CA ASN A 83 -18.73 7.04 -2.99
C ASN A 83 -20.04 6.32 -2.63
N PHE A 84 -20.11 5.01 -2.89
CA PHE A 84 -21.22 4.16 -2.45
C PHE A 84 -20.98 3.51 -1.08
N TRP A 85 -19.95 3.97 -0.35
CA TRP A 85 -19.58 3.50 0.98
C TRP A 85 -19.39 4.67 1.95
N ARG A 86 -19.45 4.39 3.25
CA ARG A 86 -19.21 5.39 4.29
C ARG A 86 -17.72 5.53 4.57
N THR A 87 -17.26 6.75 4.80
CA THR A 87 -15.91 7.05 5.30
C THR A 87 -16.06 7.64 6.69
N ASP A 88 -15.53 6.97 7.70
CA ASP A 88 -15.59 7.43 9.08
C ASP A 88 -14.43 8.41 9.36
N PRO A 89 -14.65 9.46 10.19
CA PRO A 89 -13.59 10.39 10.54
C PRO A 89 -12.55 9.70 11.41
N MET A 90 -11.28 10.09 11.23
CA MET A 90 -10.17 9.58 12.04
C MET A 90 -10.25 10.06 13.49
N SER A 91 -9.90 9.18 14.41
CA SER A 91 -9.78 9.41 15.85
C SER A 91 -8.33 9.71 16.25
N PRO A 92 -8.08 10.27 17.45
CA PRO A 92 -6.72 10.48 17.96
C PRO A 92 -5.84 9.21 17.95
N ALA A 93 -6.43 8.03 18.18
CA ALA A 93 -5.71 6.77 18.15
C ALA A 93 -5.23 6.41 16.73
N ASP A 94 -6.01 6.78 15.70
CA ASP A 94 -5.60 6.59 14.31
C ASP A 94 -4.41 7.50 13.97
N TYR A 95 -4.47 8.78 14.37
CA TYR A 95 -3.36 9.71 14.17
C TYR A 95 -2.06 9.23 14.85
N GLU A 96 -2.16 8.77 16.10
CA GLU A 96 -1.00 8.20 16.82
C GLU A 96 -0.46 6.94 16.11
N TRP A 97 -1.34 6.06 15.63
CA TRP A 97 -0.91 4.88 14.90
C TRP A 97 -0.17 5.24 13.61
N PHE A 98 -0.70 6.18 12.83
CA PHE A 98 -0.06 6.60 11.59
C PHE A 98 1.29 7.28 11.84
N GLU A 99 1.41 8.21 12.78
CA GLU A 99 2.69 8.88 13.08
C GLU A 99 3.76 7.88 13.56
N ASN A 100 3.35 6.86 14.32
CA ASN A 100 4.28 5.81 14.77
C ASN A 100 4.80 4.91 13.63
N HIS A 101 4.00 4.65 12.60
CA HIS A 101 4.39 3.77 11.48
C HIS A 101 4.94 4.55 10.29
N TYR A 102 4.51 5.80 10.12
CA TYR A 102 4.87 6.71 9.04
C TYR A 102 5.25 8.07 9.65
N PRO A 103 6.49 8.25 10.14
CA PRO A 103 6.88 9.52 10.74
C PRO A 103 6.77 10.69 9.76
N GLY A 104 6.00 11.72 10.13
CA GLY A 104 5.71 12.86 9.26
C GLY A 104 4.52 12.65 8.32
N TRP A 105 3.75 11.59 8.55
CA TRP A 105 2.42 11.40 7.97
C TRP A 105 1.45 12.51 8.39
#